data_AF-Q2SD78-F1
#
_entry.id   AF-Q2SD78-F1
#
_cell.length_a   1.000
_cell.length_b   1.000
_cell.length_c   1.000
_cell.angle_alpha   90.00
_cell.angle_beta   90.00
_cell.angle_gamma   90.00
#
_symmetry.space_group_name_H-M   'P 1'
#
loop_
_entity.id
_entity.type
_entity.pdbx_description
1 polymer ?
#
loop_
_entity_poly.entity_id
_entity_poly.type
_entity_poly.pdbx_seq_one_letter_code
_entity_poly.pdbx_strand_id
1 'polypeptide(L)'
;MLFNSNEFLFVFLPLSLLLFYLARRALGKRPAFIVLFILSLGFYGWWEWRYLPLLIGSLAVNLWIAERIRTRKRRGDLIAGLCFNLGLLAVFKYLGFIEGNIEALFDIELDWPKLALPIGISFYTFQQIAFLVDVARSDSDEATDPARYGLFVSFFPQLIAGPIVHHKEMMNQFEAPPSNDKLMRLAAVGLAIFAIGLAKKTMIADPLGAFATPFFARAAEGGDIHFFIAWAAALAYTFQIYFDFCGYSEMAIGLAMLFGVKLPANFNSPYKSRSIIDFWRRWHMTLSRFLRDYLYFPLGGGRVSRWRRYINLMIVMLVGGLWHGASWTFVIWGGLHGSYLMINHGWRAIADKPALKPLKGLIGNLSLPITFFSVVIAWVVFRAESFDAAMAFYNAMFGFHGFSAPEEFRPLVEALGLQNSVFLFAENYRTDFYMGLIWTLGAAAIAFFAPSTLELLRSERPTADFDEIEPSLPAPRRYLPSLVSMRAWSSVAVGVLLYISLRAINAAAETEFLYFQF
;
A
#
# COMPACT_ATOMS: atom_id res chain seq x y z
N MET A 1 8.57 2.48 -15.22
CA MET A 1 7.73 1.47 -15.91
C MET A 1 6.78 0.84 -14.90
N LEU A 2 5.60 0.38 -15.31
CA LEU A 2 4.71 -0.41 -14.46
C LEU A 2 5.06 -1.91 -14.56
N PHE A 3 4.89 -2.69 -13.48
CA PHE A 3 5.19 -4.13 -13.50
C PHE A 3 4.25 -4.96 -14.37
N ASN A 4 3.05 -4.46 -14.65
CA ASN A 4 2.07 -5.07 -15.51
C ASN A 4 2.15 -4.57 -16.98
N SER A 5 3.18 -3.80 -17.35
CA SER A 5 3.35 -3.33 -18.74
C SER A 5 4.09 -4.35 -19.60
N ASN A 6 3.81 -4.36 -20.91
CA ASN A 6 4.46 -5.26 -21.86
C ASN A 6 5.97 -5.01 -21.96
N GLU A 7 6.39 -3.74 -21.92
CA GLU A 7 7.80 -3.34 -21.94
C GLU A 7 8.54 -3.89 -20.72
N PHE A 8 7.90 -3.83 -19.54
CA PHE A 8 8.50 -4.39 -18.34
C PHE A 8 8.62 -5.92 -18.42
N LEU A 9 7.52 -6.59 -18.76
CA LEU A 9 7.41 -8.05 -18.72
C LEU A 9 8.29 -8.75 -19.76
N PHE A 10 8.35 -8.22 -20.99
CA PHE A 10 8.99 -8.91 -22.12
C PHE A 10 10.35 -8.34 -22.50
N VAL A 11 10.69 -7.11 -22.07
CA VAL A 11 11.96 -6.47 -22.41
C VAL A 11 12.81 -6.23 -21.18
N PHE A 12 12.35 -5.37 -20.26
CA PHE A 12 13.16 -4.92 -19.13
C PHE A 12 13.49 -6.06 -18.17
N LEU A 13 12.50 -6.87 -17.77
CA LEU A 13 12.70 -7.93 -16.79
C LEU A 13 13.64 -9.04 -17.32
N PRO A 14 13.43 -9.64 -18.51
CA PRO A 14 14.36 -10.63 -19.06
C PRO A 14 15.78 -10.07 -19.23
N LEU A 15 15.91 -8.84 -19.74
CA LEU A 15 17.21 -8.17 -19.89
C LEU A 15 17.90 -7.96 -18.55
N SER A 16 17.17 -7.51 -17.52
CA SER A 16 17.73 -7.25 -16.20
C SER A 16 18.25 -8.53 -15.54
N LEU A 17 17.52 -9.64 -15.66
CA LEU A 17 17.93 -10.95 -15.16
C LEU A 17 19.17 -11.44 -15.91
N LEU A 18 19.15 -11.36 -17.25
CA LEU A 18 20.28 -11.78 -18.09
C LEU A 18 21.55 -11.03 -17.71
N LEU A 19 21.51 -9.69 -17.68
CA LEU A 19 22.67 -8.86 -17.38
C LEU A 19 23.17 -9.07 -15.95
N PHE A 20 22.26 -9.16 -14.97
CA PHE A 20 22.63 -9.43 -13.58
C PHE A 20 23.34 -10.78 -13.42
N TYR A 21 22.77 -11.86 -13.96
CA TYR A 21 23.35 -13.20 -13.83
C TYR A 21 24.61 -13.40 -14.67
N LEU A 22 24.71 -12.77 -15.84
CA LEU A 22 25.95 -12.75 -16.63
C LEU A 22 27.06 -12.02 -15.87
N ALA A 23 26.79 -10.82 -15.35
CA ALA A 23 27.77 -10.07 -14.55
C ALA A 23 28.19 -10.85 -13.31
N ARG A 24 27.25 -11.48 -12.62
CA ARG A 24 27.52 -12.31 -11.44
C ARG A 24 28.41 -13.51 -11.76
N ARG A 25 28.16 -14.19 -12.89
CA ARG A 25 28.93 -15.37 -13.32
C ARG A 25 30.31 -15.01 -13.85
N ALA A 26 30.41 -13.95 -14.66
CA ALA A 26 31.64 -13.60 -15.36
C ALA A 26 32.58 -12.70 -14.54
N LEU A 27 32.03 -11.78 -13.75
CA LEU A 27 32.79 -10.70 -13.09
C LEU A 27 32.67 -10.71 -11.56
N GLY A 28 31.82 -11.59 -11.00
CA GLY A 28 31.61 -11.74 -9.56
C GLY A 28 30.53 -10.82 -8.98
N LYS A 29 30.48 -10.74 -7.65
CA LYS A 29 29.35 -10.10 -6.92
C LYS A 29 29.30 -8.58 -7.11
N ARG A 30 30.44 -7.88 -6.97
CA ARG A 30 30.49 -6.40 -7.02
C ARG A 30 30.02 -5.82 -8.35
N PRO A 31 30.43 -6.34 -9.51
CA PRO A 31 29.91 -5.86 -10.79
C PRO A 31 28.42 -6.15 -10.97
N ALA A 32 27.92 -7.30 -10.48
CA ALA A 32 26.49 -7.61 -10.52
C ALA A 32 25.64 -6.60 -9.73
N PHE A 33 26.13 -6.14 -8.57
CA PHE A 33 25.50 -5.06 -7.80
C PHE A 33 25.40 -3.77 -8.61
N ILE A 34 26.50 -3.36 -9.24
CA ILE A 34 26.55 -2.13 -10.04
C ILE A 34 25.61 -2.22 -11.25
N VAL A 35 25.59 -3.37 -11.94
CA VAL A 35 24.68 -3.61 -13.05
C VAL A 35 23.22 -3.48 -12.60
N LEU A 36 22.86 -4.11 -11.48
CA LEU A 36 21.50 -4.02 -10.94
C LEU A 36 21.14 -2.61 -10.48
N PHE A 37 22.10 -1.87 -9.90
CA PHE A 37 21.93 -0.46 -9.54
C PHE A 37 21.64 0.40 -10.79
N ILE A 38 22.45 0.26 -11.84
CA ILE A 38 22.26 0.99 -13.12
C ILE A 38 20.91 0.63 -13.76
N LEU A 39 20.56 -0.66 -13.81
CA LEU A 39 19.27 -1.10 -14.32
C LEU A 39 18.11 -0.49 -13.53
N SER A 40 18.26 -0.37 -12.22
CA SER A 40 17.23 0.22 -11.36
C SER A 40 17.10 1.74 -11.54
N LEU A 41 18.21 2.45 -11.78
CA LEU A 41 18.18 3.85 -12.21
C LEU A 41 17.50 4.01 -13.58
N GLY A 42 17.77 3.10 -14.52
CA GLY A 42 17.09 3.07 -15.82
C GLY A 42 15.59 2.83 -15.69
N PHE A 43 15.17 1.93 -14.80
CA PHE A 43 13.75 1.70 -14.51
C PHE A 43 13.03 2.94 -13.97
N TYR A 44 13.69 3.67 -13.05
CA TYR A 44 13.19 4.91 -12.50
C TYR A 44 13.09 6.01 -13.56
N GLY A 45 14.18 6.24 -14.30
CA GLY A 45 14.27 7.27 -15.34
C GLY A 45 13.36 7.02 -16.54
N TRP A 46 12.81 5.82 -16.70
CA TRP A 46 11.85 5.51 -17.78
C TRP A 46 10.54 6.29 -17.66
N TRP A 47 10.11 6.62 -16.44
CA TRP A 47 8.91 7.45 -16.28
C TRP A 47 9.21 8.89 -16.69
N GLU A 48 10.23 9.49 -16.07
CA GLU A 48 10.68 10.84 -16.41
C GLU A 48 12.15 11.01 -16.03
N TRP A 49 13.01 11.09 -17.05
CA TRP A 49 14.46 11.14 -16.88
C TRP A 49 14.92 12.43 -16.19
N ARG A 50 14.15 13.52 -16.27
CA ARG A 50 14.45 14.81 -15.62
C ARG A 50 14.54 14.70 -14.09
N TYR A 51 13.91 13.71 -13.48
CA TYR A 51 13.98 13.47 -12.03
C TYR A 51 15.10 12.50 -11.61
N LEU A 52 15.82 11.90 -12.57
CA LEU A 52 16.95 11.02 -12.25
C LEU A 52 18.10 11.76 -11.53
N PRO A 53 18.49 12.99 -11.93
CA PRO A 53 19.45 13.79 -11.17
C PRO A 53 19.01 14.09 -9.73
N LEU A 54 17.71 14.27 -9.50
CA LEU A 54 17.17 14.47 -8.13
C LEU A 54 17.39 13.21 -7.28
N LEU A 55 17.07 12.03 -7.82
CA LEU A 55 17.32 10.76 -7.12
C LEU A 55 18.81 10.58 -6.83
N ILE A 56 19.68 10.67 -7.85
CA ILE A 56 21.12 10.49 -7.68
C ILE A 56 21.73 11.54 -6.73
N GLY A 57 21.30 12.80 -6.84
CA GLY A 57 21.72 13.87 -5.94
C GLY A 57 21.30 13.61 -4.50
N SER A 58 20.06 13.17 -4.28
CA SER A 58 19.59 12.78 -2.94
C SER A 58 20.39 11.60 -2.36
N LEU A 59 20.78 10.63 -3.19
CA LEU A 59 21.64 9.52 -2.78
C LEU A 59 23.03 10.04 -2.36
N ALA A 60 23.66 10.88 -3.19
CA ALA A 60 24.99 11.41 -2.91
C ALA A 60 25.03 12.23 -1.61
N VAL A 61 24.04 13.12 -1.40
CA VAL A 61 23.95 13.93 -0.18
C VAL A 61 23.73 13.06 1.05
N ASN A 62 22.79 12.11 1.00
CA ASN A 62 22.53 11.23 2.13
C ASN A 62 23.74 10.33 2.46
N LEU A 63 24.45 9.82 1.44
CA LEU A 63 25.66 9.04 1.65
C LEU A 63 26.77 9.87 2.31
N TRP A 64 26.94 11.12 1.88
CA TRP A 64 27.88 12.06 2.51
C TRP A 64 27.51 12.36 3.97
N ILE A 65 26.22 12.56 4.26
CA ILE A 65 25.75 12.77 5.64
C ILE A 65 25.95 11.51 6.47
N ALA A 66 25.66 10.32 5.94
CA ALA A 66 25.87 9.05 6.63
C ALA A 66 27.33 8.86 7.03
N GLU A 67 28.27 9.18 6.14
CA GLU A 67 29.71 9.13 6.42
C GLU A 67 30.13 10.14 7.50
N ARG A 68 29.52 11.33 7.53
CA ARG A 68 29.72 12.30 8.62
C ARG A 68 29.17 11.80 9.96
N ILE A 69 27.96 11.22 9.97
CA ILE A 69 27.37 10.61 11.17
C ILE A 69 28.29 9.51 11.70
N ARG A 70 28.79 8.63 10.82
CA ARG A 70 29.70 7.54 11.17
C ARG A 70 31.00 8.04 11.80
N THR A 71 31.64 9.03 11.18
CA THR A 71 32.96 9.54 11.60
C THR A 71 32.92 10.49 12.80
N ARG A 72 31.89 11.34 12.90
CA ARG A 72 31.81 12.40 13.93
C ARG A 72 30.84 12.08 15.07
N LYS A 73 29.88 11.17 14.84
CA LYS A 73 28.79 10.80 15.78
C LYS A 73 28.05 12.01 16.36
N ARG A 74 27.93 13.10 15.60
CA ARG A 74 27.26 14.33 16.04
C ARG A 74 25.78 14.28 15.71
N ARG A 75 24.94 14.54 16.70
CA ARG A 75 23.48 14.67 16.53
C ARG A 75 23.09 15.70 15.46
N GLY A 76 23.88 16.75 15.28
CA GLY A 76 23.66 17.78 14.26
C GLY A 76 23.71 17.25 12.82
N ASP A 77 24.56 16.26 12.53
CA ASP A 77 24.65 15.67 11.18
C ASP A 77 23.39 14.86 10.86
N LEU A 78 22.84 14.12 11.84
CA LEU A 78 21.56 13.44 11.70
C LEU A 78 20.42 14.43 11.49
N ILE A 79 20.35 15.50 12.29
CA ILE A 79 19.33 16.55 12.12
C ILE A 79 19.41 17.18 10.73
N ALA A 80 20.62 17.48 10.25
CA ALA A 80 20.81 18.02 8.90
C ALA A 80 20.30 17.06 7.82
N GLY A 81 20.56 15.76 7.95
CA GLY A 81 20.04 14.76 7.03
C GLY A 81 18.52 14.62 7.07
N LEU A 82 17.93 14.65 8.26
CA LEU A 82 16.47 14.65 8.40
C LEU A 82 15.84 15.91 7.77
N CYS A 83 16.41 17.09 8.04
CA CYS A 83 15.95 18.34 7.43
C CYS A 83 16.10 18.34 5.90
N PHE A 84 17.19 17.78 5.37
CA PHE A 84 17.38 17.66 3.91
C PHE A 84 16.30 16.79 3.26
N ASN A 85 16.09 15.58 3.78
CA ASN A 85 15.10 14.65 3.25
C ASN A 85 13.66 15.19 3.37
N LEU A 86 13.29 15.70 4.56
CA LEU A 86 11.98 16.29 4.78
C LEU A 86 11.79 17.59 3.99
N GLY A 87 12.86 18.36 3.78
CA GLY A 87 12.84 19.58 2.95
C GLY A 87 12.59 19.28 1.47
N LEU A 88 13.26 18.25 0.91
CA LEU A 88 12.97 17.80 -0.45
C LEU A 88 11.52 17.34 -0.59
N LEU A 89 11.02 16.56 0.37
CA LEU A 89 9.63 16.13 0.38
C LEU A 89 8.67 17.32 0.53
N ALA A 90 8.98 18.31 1.37
CA ALA A 90 8.22 19.55 1.53
C ALA A 90 8.08 20.31 0.20
N VAL A 91 9.19 20.50 -0.52
CA VAL A 91 9.21 21.23 -1.80
C VAL A 91 8.42 20.51 -2.89
N PHE A 92 8.62 19.20 -3.07
CA PHE A 92 7.99 18.49 -4.20
C PHE A 92 6.59 17.98 -3.91
N LYS A 93 6.24 17.72 -2.65
CA LYS A 93 4.93 17.14 -2.28
C LYS A 93 3.98 18.14 -1.64
N TYR A 94 4.47 19.06 -0.82
CA TYR A 94 3.60 19.88 0.04
C TYR A 94 3.55 21.36 -0.35
N LEU A 95 4.38 21.82 -1.30
CA LEU A 95 4.45 23.24 -1.66
C LEU A 95 3.09 23.79 -2.10
N GLY A 96 2.39 23.12 -3.02
CA GLY A 96 1.06 23.55 -3.46
C GLY A 96 -0.02 23.46 -2.37
N PHE A 97 0.11 22.52 -1.43
CA PHE A 97 -0.79 22.47 -0.26
C PHE A 97 -0.54 23.65 0.69
N ILE A 98 0.72 24.00 0.93
CA ILE A 98 1.09 25.15 1.77
C ILE A 98 0.60 26.44 1.10
N GLU A 99 0.84 26.60 -0.20
CA GLU A 99 0.36 27.71 -1.02
C GLU A 99 -1.14 27.91 -0.85
N GLY A 100 -1.95 26.90 -1.19
CA GLY A 100 -3.41 27.02 -1.12
C GLY A 100 -3.96 27.30 0.28
N ASN A 101 -3.27 26.89 1.35
CA ASN A 101 -3.68 27.26 2.72
C ASN A 101 -3.29 28.71 3.06
N ILE A 102 -2.16 29.23 2.56
CA ILE A 102 -1.77 30.63 2.77
C ILE A 102 -2.72 31.55 2.00
N GLU A 103 -3.01 31.22 0.74
CA GLU A 103 -3.98 31.97 -0.09
C GLU A 103 -5.35 32.03 0.61
N ALA A 104 -5.86 30.88 1.06
CA ALA A 104 -7.14 30.83 1.77
C ALA A 104 -7.16 31.58 3.12
N LEU A 105 -6.02 31.67 3.81
CA LEU A 105 -5.95 32.29 5.14
C LEU A 105 -5.76 33.82 5.07
N PHE A 106 -4.99 34.30 4.08
CA PHE A 106 -4.63 35.70 3.96
C PHE A 106 -5.31 36.42 2.79
N ASP A 107 -6.09 35.70 1.99
CA ASP A 107 -6.78 36.21 0.79
C ASP A 107 -5.78 36.88 -0.18
N ILE A 108 -4.64 36.21 -0.40
CA ILE A 108 -3.58 36.63 -1.32
C ILE A 108 -3.45 35.59 -2.44
N GLU A 109 -2.96 36.01 -3.60
CA GLU A 109 -2.55 35.11 -4.68
C GLU A 109 -1.03 34.92 -4.64
N LEU A 110 -0.59 33.67 -4.60
CA LEU A 110 0.81 33.29 -4.71
C LEU A 110 1.02 32.65 -6.09
N ASP A 111 2.18 32.92 -6.70
CA ASP A 111 2.59 32.28 -7.96
C ASP A 111 3.83 31.43 -7.69
N TRP A 112 3.67 30.39 -6.86
CA TRP A 112 4.75 29.46 -6.62
C TRP A 112 4.87 28.46 -7.79
N PRO A 113 6.09 28.00 -8.09
CA PRO A 113 6.29 27.09 -9.21
C PRO A 113 5.55 25.77 -9.00
N LYS A 114 4.70 25.40 -9.96
CA LYS A 114 4.01 24.09 -9.99
C LYS A 114 4.99 22.99 -10.34
N LEU A 115 5.54 22.34 -9.31
CA LEU A 115 6.46 21.22 -9.45
C LEU A 115 5.68 19.91 -9.60
N ALA A 116 5.97 19.14 -10.66
CA ALA A 116 5.43 17.80 -10.76
C ALA A 116 6.06 16.89 -9.69
N LEU A 117 5.23 16.02 -9.09
CA LEU A 117 5.63 15.11 -8.04
C LEU A 117 6.50 13.97 -8.62
N PRO A 118 7.76 13.81 -8.20
CA PRO A 118 8.59 12.71 -8.67
C PRO A 118 8.06 11.38 -8.12
N ILE A 119 7.79 10.41 -9.01
CA ILE A 119 7.33 9.09 -8.59
C ILE A 119 8.27 8.48 -7.55
N GLY A 120 7.72 7.90 -6.48
CA GLY A 120 8.50 7.20 -5.46
C GLY A 120 9.26 8.11 -4.48
N ILE A 121 9.21 9.45 -4.61
CA ILE A 121 9.89 10.38 -3.69
C ILE A 121 9.58 10.11 -2.23
N SER A 122 8.32 9.85 -1.93
CA SER A 122 7.87 9.53 -0.57
C SER A 122 8.52 8.25 -0.03
N PHE A 123 8.70 7.22 -0.86
CA PHE A 123 9.29 5.93 -0.46
C PHE A 123 10.80 6.01 -0.30
N TYR A 124 11.52 6.52 -1.30
CA TYR A 124 12.97 6.61 -1.19
C TYR A 124 13.38 7.60 -0.09
N THR A 125 12.63 8.68 0.16
CA THR A 125 12.88 9.60 1.28
C THR A 125 12.78 8.87 2.63
N PHE A 126 11.78 7.99 2.80
CA PHE A 126 11.63 7.19 4.01
C PHE A 126 12.76 6.18 4.20
N GLN A 127 13.19 5.51 3.12
CA GLN A 127 14.34 4.61 3.16
C GLN A 127 15.64 5.34 3.50
N GLN A 128 15.85 6.54 2.94
CA GLN A 128 17.00 7.39 3.23
C GLN A 128 17.01 7.85 4.71
N ILE A 129 15.87 8.29 5.24
CA ILE A 129 15.70 8.63 6.66
C ILE A 129 15.98 7.42 7.56
N ALA A 130 15.36 6.28 7.28
CA ALA A 130 15.56 5.04 8.03
C ALA A 130 17.04 4.67 8.07
N PHE A 131 17.70 4.72 6.91
CA PHE A 131 19.12 4.45 6.78
C PHE A 131 19.98 5.41 7.61
N LEU A 132 19.77 6.72 7.54
CA LEU A 132 20.53 7.68 8.36
C LEU A 132 20.34 7.45 9.86
N VAL A 133 19.12 7.15 10.30
CA VAL A 133 18.83 6.84 11.70
C VAL A 133 19.49 5.52 12.12
N ASP A 134 19.48 4.50 11.27
CA ASP A 134 20.13 3.21 11.55
C ASP A 134 21.66 3.35 11.62
N VAL A 135 22.26 4.18 10.77
CA VAL A 135 23.69 4.54 10.85
C VAL A 135 23.99 5.31 12.13
N ALA A 136 23.11 6.22 12.55
CA ALA A 136 23.30 6.94 13.81
C ALA A 136 23.13 6.05 15.06
N ARG A 137 22.34 4.97 14.96
CA ARG A 137 22.09 4.01 16.05
C ARG A 137 23.09 2.86 16.09
N SER A 138 23.76 2.54 14.98
CA SER A 138 24.65 1.38 14.88
C SER A 138 26.10 1.77 14.64
N ASP A 139 27.02 1.01 15.24
CA ASP A 139 28.46 1.18 15.06
C ASP A 139 29.02 0.44 13.82
N SER A 140 28.19 0.08 12.83
CA SER A 140 28.65 -0.75 11.71
C SER A 140 29.31 0.04 10.58
N ASP A 141 30.54 -0.35 10.23
CA ASP A 141 31.34 0.25 9.16
C ASP A 141 30.82 -0.01 7.73
N GLU A 142 30.00 -1.03 7.53
CA GLU A 142 29.57 -1.46 6.19
C GLU A 142 28.52 -0.56 5.52
N ALA A 143 27.99 0.43 6.24
CA ALA A 143 26.85 1.22 5.78
C ALA A 143 27.19 2.20 4.64
N THR A 144 28.46 2.57 4.40
CA THR A 144 28.81 3.71 3.53
C THR A 144 29.39 3.37 2.15
N ASP A 145 29.26 2.12 1.67
CA ASP A 145 29.60 1.80 0.26
C ASP A 145 28.55 2.42 -0.71
N PRO A 146 28.97 3.26 -1.68
CA PRO A 146 28.04 3.96 -2.58
C PRO A 146 27.18 3.05 -3.45
N ALA A 147 27.73 1.92 -3.93
CA ALA A 147 27.01 1.01 -4.81
C ALA A 147 25.96 0.22 -4.03
N ARG A 148 26.29 -0.21 -2.80
CA ARG A 148 25.35 -0.91 -1.91
C ARG A 148 24.22 0.00 -1.48
N TYR A 149 24.55 1.20 -1.00
CA TYR A 149 23.56 2.18 -0.60
C TYR A 149 22.68 2.62 -1.78
N GLY A 150 23.31 2.91 -2.93
CA GLY A 150 22.61 3.26 -4.15
C GLY A 150 21.61 2.19 -4.57
N LEU A 151 22.03 0.92 -4.59
CA LEU A 151 21.14 -0.21 -4.90
C LEU A 151 20.05 -0.38 -3.84
N PHE A 152 20.37 -0.28 -2.55
CA PHE A 152 19.39 -0.40 -1.47
C PHE A 152 18.21 0.54 -1.69
N VAL A 153 18.49 1.82 -1.98
CA VAL A 153 17.43 2.81 -2.19
C VAL A 153 16.77 2.64 -3.55
N SER A 154 17.54 2.35 -4.60
CA SER A 154 17.02 2.37 -5.97
C SER A 154 16.45 1.05 -6.46
N PHE A 155 16.61 -0.07 -5.75
CA PHE A 155 16.25 -1.41 -6.25
C PHE A 155 14.84 -1.46 -6.82
N PHE A 156 14.74 -1.66 -8.13
CA PHE A 156 13.49 -1.41 -8.87
C PHE A 156 12.27 -2.20 -8.37
N PRO A 157 12.38 -3.46 -7.85
CA PRO A 157 11.23 -4.15 -7.29
C PRO A 157 10.60 -3.41 -6.11
N GLN A 158 11.36 -2.62 -5.35
CA GLN A 158 10.85 -1.89 -4.19
C GLN A 158 10.75 -0.38 -4.34
N LEU A 159 11.54 0.22 -5.23
CA LEU A 159 11.78 1.68 -5.30
C LEU A 159 10.51 2.53 -5.30
N ILE A 160 9.52 2.15 -6.11
CA ILE A 160 8.38 3.04 -6.34
C ILE A 160 7.34 2.91 -5.22
N ALA A 161 6.87 1.68 -4.93
CA ALA A 161 5.84 1.42 -3.92
C ALA A 161 5.93 0.02 -3.30
N GLY A 162 7.11 -0.62 -3.33
CA GLY A 162 7.26 -1.94 -2.73
C GLY A 162 7.42 -1.90 -1.22
N PRO A 163 7.61 -3.08 -0.59
CA PRO A 163 7.82 -3.17 0.85
C PRO A 163 8.99 -2.30 1.33
N ILE A 164 8.76 -1.51 2.39
CA ILE A 164 9.82 -0.70 3.02
C ILE A 164 10.72 -1.63 3.86
N VAL A 165 12.01 -1.66 3.54
CA VAL A 165 13.00 -2.56 4.14
C VAL A 165 14.12 -1.80 4.83
N HIS A 166 14.79 -2.46 5.76
CA HIS A 166 16.04 -1.96 6.32
C HIS A 166 17.23 -2.35 5.45
N HIS A 167 18.27 -1.51 5.42
CA HIS A 167 19.48 -1.75 4.61
C HIS A 167 20.12 -3.11 4.91
N LYS A 168 20.25 -3.47 6.18
CA LYS A 168 20.87 -4.74 6.61
C LYS A 168 20.04 -5.96 6.19
N GLU A 169 18.72 -5.88 6.27
CA GLU A 169 17.82 -6.98 5.87
C GLU A 169 18.01 -7.36 4.39
N MET A 170 18.27 -6.35 3.55
CA MET A 170 18.41 -6.53 2.12
C MET A 170 19.84 -6.87 1.70
N MET A 171 20.83 -6.09 2.15
CA MET A 171 22.20 -6.22 1.67
C MET A 171 22.84 -7.54 2.10
N ASN A 172 22.53 -8.04 3.29
CA ASN A 172 23.04 -9.33 3.77
C ASN A 172 22.64 -10.49 2.83
N GLN A 173 21.46 -10.42 2.20
CA GLN A 173 20.98 -11.46 1.28
C GLN A 173 21.74 -11.46 -0.05
N PHE A 174 22.16 -10.30 -0.53
CA PHE A 174 22.97 -10.23 -1.73
C PHE A 174 24.44 -10.63 -1.48
N GLU A 175 24.97 -10.36 -0.29
CA GLU A 175 26.33 -10.77 0.09
C GLU A 175 26.45 -12.28 0.28
N ALA A 176 25.43 -12.89 0.88
CA ALA A 176 25.31 -14.32 1.08
C ALA A 176 24.19 -14.91 0.20
N PRO A 177 24.37 -14.93 -1.13
CA PRO A 177 23.31 -15.37 -2.02
C PRO A 177 23.04 -16.88 -1.85
N PRO A 178 21.81 -17.33 -2.13
CA PRO A 178 21.44 -18.73 -2.02
C PRO A 178 22.23 -19.62 -2.99
N SER A 179 22.32 -20.92 -2.67
CA SER A 179 22.79 -21.95 -3.60
C SER A 179 21.90 -21.99 -4.85
N ASN A 180 22.42 -22.53 -5.96
CA ASN A 180 21.69 -22.56 -7.24
C ASN A 180 20.33 -23.26 -7.13
N ASP A 181 20.24 -24.41 -6.44
CA ASP A 181 18.98 -25.13 -6.26
C ASP A 181 17.96 -24.30 -5.47
N LYS A 182 18.43 -23.65 -4.40
CA LYS A 182 17.59 -22.77 -3.57
C LYS A 182 17.16 -21.53 -4.36
N LEU A 183 18.03 -21.00 -5.21
CA LEU A 183 17.73 -19.87 -6.09
C LEU A 183 16.66 -20.24 -7.13
N MET A 184 16.75 -21.41 -7.76
CA MET A 184 15.72 -21.89 -8.70
C MET A 184 14.38 -22.09 -8.00
N ARG A 185 14.38 -22.62 -6.77
CA ARG A 185 13.16 -22.72 -5.97
C ARG A 185 12.59 -21.35 -5.63
N LEU A 186 13.43 -20.39 -5.23
CA LEU A 186 13.01 -19.00 -4.99
C LEU A 186 12.44 -18.35 -6.25
N ALA A 187 13.06 -18.57 -7.41
CA ALA A 187 12.57 -18.04 -8.67
C ALA A 187 11.19 -18.61 -9.03
N ALA A 188 10.98 -19.92 -8.86
CA ALA A 188 9.68 -20.55 -9.11
C ALA A 188 8.59 -20.03 -8.17
N VAL A 189 8.89 -19.90 -6.86
CA VAL A 189 7.98 -19.31 -5.88
C VAL A 189 7.72 -17.83 -6.21
N GLY A 190 8.76 -17.09 -6.60
CA GLY A 190 8.67 -15.69 -6.99
C GLY A 190 7.77 -15.48 -8.20
N LEU A 191 7.89 -16.32 -9.24
CA LEU A 191 6.98 -16.29 -10.40
C LEU A 191 5.53 -16.59 -10.01
N ALA A 192 5.30 -17.53 -9.09
CA ALA A 192 3.95 -17.83 -8.60
C ALA A 192 3.35 -16.64 -7.83
N ILE A 193 4.12 -16.00 -6.93
CA ILE A 193 3.69 -14.79 -6.22
C ILE A 193 3.43 -13.65 -7.21
N PHE A 194 4.32 -13.45 -8.18
CA PHE A 194 4.16 -12.45 -9.22
C PHE A 194 2.87 -12.65 -10.02
N ALA A 195 2.58 -13.90 -10.44
CA ALA A 195 1.36 -14.24 -11.15
C ALA A 195 0.09 -13.96 -10.33
N ILE A 196 0.10 -14.31 -9.04
CA ILE A 196 -1.03 -14.03 -8.13
C ILE A 196 -1.22 -12.52 -7.97
N GLY A 197 -0.13 -11.77 -7.80
CA GLY A 197 -0.18 -10.32 -7.69
C GLY A 197 -0.70 -9.64 -8.96
N LEU A 198 -0.23 -10.10 -10.13
CA LEU A 198 -0.67 -9.61 -11.43
C LEU A 198 -2.16 -9.89 -11.68
N ALA A 199 -2.65 -11.06 -11.28
CA ALA A 199 -4.07 -11.40 -11.38
C ALA A 199 -4.93 -10.53 -10.44
N LYS A 200 -4.50 -10.30 -9.19
CA LYS A 200 -5.21 -9.39 -8.27
C LYS A 200 -5.34 -7.98 -8.84
N LYS A 201 -4.27 -7.48 -9.46
CA LYS A 201 -4.27 -6.18 -10.14
C LYS A 201 -5.25 -6.18 -11.31
N THR A 202 -5.01 -7.02 -12.29
CA THR A 202 -5.63 -6.93 -13.62
C THR A 202 -7.05 -7.50 -13.68
N MET A 203 -7.36 -8.52 -12.86
CA MET A 203 -8.65 -9.22 -12.91
C MET A 203 -9.62 -8.77 -11.82
N ILE A 204 -9.14 -8.12 -10.76
CA ILE A 204 -9.97 -7.72 -9.61
C ILE A 204 -9.91 -6.21 -9.41
N ALA A 205 -8.72 -5.66 -9.17
CA ALA A 205 -8.59 -4.25 -8.82
C ALA A 205 -8.96 -3.31 -9.97
N ASP A 206 -8.47 -3.56 -11.19
CA ASP A 206 -8.73 -2.67 -12.33
C ASP A 206 -10.23 -2.61 -12.69
N PRO A 207 -10.99 -3.72 -12.76
CA PRO A 207 -12.45 -3.67 -12.92
C PRO A 207 -13.19 -2.95 -11.79
N LEU A 208 -12.79 -3.15 -10.53
CA LEU A 208 -13.37 -2.43 -9.38
C LEU A 208 -13.13 -0.92 -9.49
N GLY A 209 -11.95 -0.52 -9.96
CA GLY A 209 -11.59 0.87 -10.21
C GLY A 209 -12.38 1.50 -11.33
N ALA A 210 -12.51 0.80 -12.47
CA ALA A 210 -13.33 1.24 -13.59
C ALA A 210 -14.80 1.47 -13.18
N PHE A 211 -15.30 0.67 -12.23
CA PHE A 211 -16.63 0.87 -11.65
C PHE A 211 -16.68 2.04 -10.65
N ALA A 212 -15.74 2.14 -9.70
CA ALA A 212 -15.82 3.12 -8.62
C ALA A 212 -15.51 4.57 -9.06
N THR A 213 -14.52 4.74 -9.96
CA THR A 213 -13.99 6.07 -10.33
C THR A 213 -15.05 7.05 -10.85
N PRO A 214 -15.95 6.68 -11.78
CA PRO A 214 -16.96 7.60 -12.30
C PRO A 214 -17.89 8.18 -11.21
N PHE A 215 -18.19 7.40 -10.17
CA PHE A 215 -19.05 7.87 -9.08
C PHE A 215 -18.33 8.85 -8.15
N PHE A 216 -17.05 8.62 -7.84
CA PHE A 216 -16.28 9.60 -7.08
C PHE A 216 -16.07 10.90 -7.87
N ALA A 217 -15.82 10.82 -9.18
CA ALA A 217 -15.72 11.99 -10.05
C ALA A 217 -17.06 12.77 -10.11
N ARG A 218 -18.18 12.07 -10.26
CA ARG A 218 -19.51 12.70 -10.22
C ARG A 218 -19.77 13.44 -8.91
N ALA A 219 -19.34 12.91 -7.77
CA ALA A 219 -19.44 13.60 -6.48
C ALA A 219 -18.59 14.88 -6.45
N ALA A 220 -17.39 14.85 -7.02
CA ALA A 220 -16.51 16.02 -7.09
C ALA A 220 -17.08 17.12 -7.99
N GLU A 221 -17.77 16.76 -9.06
CA GLU A 221 -18.46 17.67 -9.98
C GLU A 221 -19.81 18.20 -9.44
N GLY A 222 -20.21 17.79 -8.23
CA GLY A 222 -21.49 18.18 -7.62
C GLY A 222 -22.71 17.46 -8.19
N GLY A 223 -22.51 16.34 -8.89
CA GLY A 223 -23.59 15.52 -9.43
C GLY A 223 -24.22 14.58 -8.39
N ASP A 224 -25.46 14.16 -8.66
CA ASP A 224 -26.22 13.34 -7.72
C ASP A 224 -25.71 11.89 -7.64
N ILE A 225 -25.50 11.43 -6.41
CA ILE A 225 -25.22 10.03 -6.05
C ILE A 225 -26.22 9.63 -4.98
N HIS A 226 -26.78 8.43 -5.14
CA HIS A 226 -27.82 7.91 -4.26
C HIS A 226 -27.30 6.75 -3.41
N PHE A 227 -28.06 6.39 -2.38
CA PHE A 227 -27.68 5.43 -1.33
C PHE A 227 -27.00 4.14 -1.82
N PHE A 228 -27.65 3.36 -2.69
CA PHE A 228 -27.16 2.04 -3.07
C PHE A 228 -25.86 2.11 -3.89
N ILE A 229 -25.80 3.06 -4.84
CA ILE A 229 -24.61 3.27 -5.67
C ILE A 229 -23.46 3.82 -4.84
N ALA A 230 -23.71 4.74 -3.90
CA ALA A 230 -22.68 5.25 -3.00
C ALA A 230 -22.03 4.12 -2.20
N TRP A 231 -22.83 3.22 -1.61
CA TRP A 231 -22.30 2.05 -0.89
C TRP A 231 -21.55 1.09 -1.82
N ALA A 232 -22.09 0.80 -3.01
CA ALA A 232 -21.43 -0.06 -3.98
C ALA A 232 -20.07 0.51 -4.41
N ALA A 233 -20.00 1.81 -4.70
CA ALA A 233 -18.76 2.49 -5.11
C ALA A 233 -17.75 2.59 -3.96
N ALA A 234 -18.17 2.89 -2.73
CA ALA A 234 -17.29 2.89 -1.55
C ALA A 234 -16.69 1.50 -1.25
N LEU A 235 -17.52 0.45 -1.35
CA LEU A 235 -17.06 -0.94 -1.19
C LEU A 235 -16.16 -1.36 -2.35
N ALA A 236 -16.50 -0.99 -3.58
CA ALA A 236 -15.70 -1.31 -4.75
C ALA A 236 -14.31 -0.67 -4.64
N TYR A 237 -14.25 0.60 -4.24
CA TYR A 237 -13.00 1.29 -3.96
C TYR A 237 -12.22 0.62 -2.82
N THR A 238 -12.90 0.24 -1.73
CA THR A 238 -12.27 -0.47 -0.60
C THR A 238 -11.58 -1.76 -1.08
N PHE A 239 -12.23 -2.56 -1.91
CA PHE A 239 -11.58 -3.76 -2.45
C PHE A 239 -10.52 -3.44 -3.51
N GLN A 240 -10.74 -2.40 -4.33
CA GLN A 240 -9.77 -1.94 -5.33
C GLN A 240 -8.44 -1.60 -4.64
N ILE A 241 -8.44 -0.69 -3.66
CA ILE A 241 -7.20 -0.25 -3.00
C ILE A 241 -6.46 -1.43 -2.37
N TYR A 242 -7.19 -2.40 -1.79
CA TYR A 242 -6.58 -3.60 -1.24
C TYR A 242 -5.93 -4.49 -2.32
N PHE A 243 -6.68 -4.89 -3.34
CA PHE A 243 -6.18 -5.83 -4.35
C PHE A 243 -5.13 -5.19 -5.25
N ASP A 244 -5.23 -3.88 -5.52
CA ASP A 244 -4.24 -3.14 -6.29
C ASP A 244 -2.90 -3.12 -5.53
N PHE A 245 -2.92 -2.63 -4.28
CA PHE A 245 -1.69 -2.44 -3.53
C PHE A 245 -1.09 -3.77 -3.03
N CYS A 246 -1.94 -4.72 -2.63
CA CYS A 246 -1.49 -6.09 -2.33
C CYS A 246 -0.91 -6.75 -3.57
N GLY A 247 -1.56 -6.60 -4.74
CA GLY A 247 -1.08 -7.17 -5.99
C GLY A 247 0.28 -6.61 -6.40
N TYR A 248 0.46 -5.30 -6.31
CA TYR A 248 1.75 -4.64 -6.54
C TYR A 248 2.83 -5.10 -5.56
N SER A 249 2.52 -5.16 -4.26
CA SER A 249 3.46 -5.62 -3.24
C SER A 249 3.89 -7.07 -3.48
N GLU A 250 2.97 -7.93 -3.94
CA GLU A 250 3.28 -9.32 -4.31
C GLU A 250 4.13 -9.40 -5.57
N MET A 251 3.83 -8.61 -6.61
CA MET A 251 4.70 -8.50 -7.79
C MET A 251 6.12 -8.08 -7.39
N ALA A 252 6.26 -7.06 -6.52
CA ALA A 252 7.54 -6.62 -5.97
C ALA A 252 8.30 -7.75 -5.23
N ILE A 253 7.62 -8.47 -4.33
CA ILE A 253 8.19 -9.62 -3.60
C ILE A 253 8.64 -10.71 -4.59
N GLY A 254 7.78 -11.05 -5.57
CA GLY A 254 8.06 -12.05 -6.59
C GLY A 254 9.26 -11.70 -7.46
N LEU A 255 9.36 -10.45 -7.91
CA LEU A 255 10.49 -9.93 -8.68
C LEU A 255 11.79 -9.97 -7.88
N ALA A 256 11.77 -9.54 -6.61
CA ALA A 256 12.95 -9.57 -5.77
C ALA A 256 13.50 -11.01 -5.58
N MET A 257 12.61 -12.00 -5.49
CA MET A 257 13.01 -13.42 -5.41
C MET A 257 13.72 -13.91 -6.66
N LEU A 258 13.41 -13.36 -7.84
CA LEU A 258 14.14 -13.68 -9.08
C LEU A 258 15.60 -13.23 -9.01
N PHE A 259 15.95 -12.27 -8.15
CA PHE A 259 17.32 -11.85 -7.85
C PHE A 259 17.90 -12.52 -6.59
N GLY A 260 17.16 -13.46 -5.98
CA GLY A 260 17.57 -14.19 -4.79
C GLY A 260 17.31 -13.47 -3.47
N VAL A 261 16.48 -12.42 -3.46
CA VAL A 261 16.15 -11.61 -2.27
C VAL A 261 14.71 -11.83 -1.85
N LYS A 262 14.47 -12.09 -0.57
CA LYS A 262 13.12 -12.07 0.01
C LYS A 262 12.86 -10.70 0.62
N LEU A 263 11.77 -10.06 0.18
CA LEU A 263 11.23 -8.87 0.83
C LEU A 263 10.23 -9.26 1.93
N PRO A 264 9.98 -8.40 2.93
CA PRO A 264 8.95 -8.60 3.95
C PRO A 264 7.54 -8.51 3.36
N ALA A 265 6.57 -9.12 4.02
CA ALA A 265 5.17 -9.03 3.61
C ALA A 265 4.61 -7.63 3.90
N ASN A 266 3.80 -7.10 2.98
CA ASN A 266 3.10 -5.85 3.20
C ASN A 266 1.64 -6.03 3.66
N PHE A 267 1.05 -7.21 3.42
CA PHE A 267 -0.36 -7.49 3.73
C PHE A 267 -0.58 -8.90 4.29
N ASN A 268 -1.54 -9.02 5.23
CA ASN A 268 -1.98 -10.28 5.83
C ASN A 268 -3.49 -10.30 6.10
N SER A 269 -4.29 -10.41 5.03
CA SER A 269 -5.78 -10.40 5.06
C SER A 269 -6.38 -9.33 5.99
N PRO A 270 -6.09 -8.04 5.76
CA PRO A 270 -6.44 -6.94 6.66
C PRO A 270 -7.94 -6.80 6.92
N TYR A 271 -8.81 -7.13 5.97
CA TYR A 271 -10.26 -7.02 6.17
C TYR A 271 -10.85 -8.11 7.07
N LYS A 272 -10.09 -9.18 7.38
CA LYS A 272 -10.49 -10.19 8.39
C LYS A 272 -10.22 -9.73 9.82
N SER A 273 -9.74 -8.49 10.01
CA SER A 273 -9.36 -7.96 11.33
C SER A 273 -10.55 -7.72 12.24
N ARG A 274 -10.41 -8.11 13.51
CA ARG A 274 -11.45 -7.90 14.55
C ARG A 274 -11.23 -6.65 15.40
N SER A 275 -10.24 -5.83 15.05
CA SER A 275 -10.02 -4.53 15.69
C SER A 275 -9.14 -3.67 14.79
N ILE A 276 -9.23 -2.36 14.95
CA ILE A 276 -8.38 -1.44 14.18
C ILE A 276 -6.88 -1.61 14.48
N ILE A 277 -6.53 -2.07 15.69
CA ILE A 277 -5.14 -2.42 16.03
C ILE A 277 -4.66 -3.62 15.21
N ASP A 278 -5.52 -4.64 15.05
CA ASP A 278 -5.23 -5.83 14.23
C ASP A 278 -5.18 -5.48 12.74
N PHE A 279 -6.05 -4.56 12.28
CA PHE A 279 -6.01 -4.01 10.92
C PHE A 279 -4.65 -3.42 10.58
N TRP A 280 -4.11 -2.53 11.41
CA TRP A 280 -2.78 -1.92 11.19
C TRP A 280 -1.61 -2.90 11.34
N ARG A 281 -1.83 -4.09 11.91
CA ARG A 281 -0.83 -5.18 11.92
C ARG A 281 -0.87 -6.03 10.65
N ARG A 282 -1.87 -5.83 9.79
CA ARG A 282 -2.16 -6.64 8.59
C ARG A 282 -2.24 -5.80 7.31
N TRP A 283 -2.38 -4.48 7.43
CA TRP A 283 -2.42 -3.51 6.33
C TRP A 283 -1.11 -2.73 6.29
N HIS A 284 -0.52 -2.62 5.10
CA HIS A 284 0.71 -1.88 4.84
C HIS A 284 1.77 -2.06 5.95
N MET A 285 2.08 -3.32 6.25
CA MET A 285 2.81 -3.74 7.44
C MET A 285 4.21 -3.11 7.53
N THR A 286 4.87 -2.89 6.38
CA THR A 286 6.19 -2.25 6.36
C THR A 286 6.14 -0.76 6.66
N LEU A 287 5.09 -0.05 6.23
CA LEU A 287 4.86 1.34 6.64
C LEU A 287 4.54 1.42 8.12
N SER A 288 3.69 0.52 8.62
CA SER A 288 3.37 0.44 10.05
C SER A 288 4.61 0.17 10.89
N ARG A 289 5.54 -0.68 10.42
CA ARG A 289 6.86 -0.90 11.02
C ARG A 289 7.68 0.40 11.03
N PHE A 290 7.78 1.09 9.89
CA PHE A 290 8.50 2.37 9.79
C PHE A 290 7.95 3.43 10.75
N LEU A 291 6.64 3.70 10.71
CA LEU A 291 5.99 4.67 11.58
C LEU A 291 6.17 4.33 13.06
N ARG A 292 6.14 3.05 13.41
CA ARG A 292 6.39 2.60 14.78
C ARG A 292 7.85 2.87 15.21
N ASP A 293 8.81 2.49 14.38
CA ASP A 293 10.23 2.42 14.76
C ASP A 293 10.99 3.76 14.61
N TYR A 294 10.52 4.63 13.70
CA TYR A 294 11.13 5.92 13.40
C TYR A 294 10.31 7.14 13.82
N LEU A 295 9.04 6.97 14.19
CA LEU A 295 8.20 8.08 14.68
C LEU A 295 7.63 7.81 16.07
N TYR A 296 6.89 6.70 16.26
CA TYR A 296 6.19 6.43 17.52
C TYR A 296 7.14 6.17 18.71
N PHE A 297 8.13 5.28 18.56
CA PHE A 297 9.07 5.00 19.65
C PHE A 297 9.95 6.21 20.03
N PRO A 298 10.47 7.00 19.07
CA PRO A 298 11.15 8.27 19.39
C PRO A 298 10.29 9.27 20.19
N LEU A 299 8.97 9.28 20.01
CA LEU A 299 8.04 10.10 20.81
C LEU A 299 7.79 9.55 22.24
N GLY A 300 8.53 8.50 22.64
CA GLY A 300 8.43 7.85 23.95
C GLY A 300 7.57 6.57 23.95
N GLY A 301 6.91 6.26 22.84
CA GLY A 301 6.17 5.01 22.61
C GLY A 301 5.21 4.65 23.75
N GLY A 302 5.32 3.42 24.25
CA GLY A 302 4.49 2.92 25.35
C GLY A 302 4.92 3.38 26.75
N ARG A 303 6.09 4.03 26.90
CA ARG A 303 6.69 4.37 28.21
C ARG A 303 6.19 5.70 28.78
N VAL A 304 5.37 6.44 28.04
CA VAL A 304 4.75 7.70 28.47
C VAL A 304 3.38 7.47 29.13
N SER A 305 2.86 8.51 29.79
CA SER A 305 1.52 8.49 30.39
C SER A 305 0.44 8.15 29.36
N ARG A 306 -0.70 7.62 29.84
CA ARG A 306 -1.82 7.19 28.97
C ARG A 306 -2.30 8.29 28.02
N TRP A 307 -2.42 9.52 28.49
CA TRP A 307 -2.82 10.66 27.64
C TRP A 307 -1.79 10.99 26.56
N ARG A 308 -0.50 11.04 26.93
CA ARG A 308 0.59 11.23 25.96
C ARG A 308 0.63 10.12 24.92
N ARG A 309 0.33 8.87 25.31
CA ARG A 309 0.23 7.75 24.38
C ARG A 309 -0.84 8.00 23.31
N TYR A 310 -2.02 8.49 23.69
CA TYR A 310 -3.10 8.79 22.75
C TYR A 310 -2.75 9.95 21.82
N ILE A 311 -2.14 11.01 22.35
CA ILE A 311 -1.61 12.11 21.53
C ILE A 311 -0.57 11.59 20.53
N ASN A 312 0.38 10.75 20.96
CA ASN A 312 1.38 10.17 20.08
C ASN A 312 0.75 9.31 18.98
N LEU A 313 -0.28 8.52 19.29
CA LEU A 313 -1.01 7.74 18.27
C LEU A 313 -1.70 8.64 17.25
N MET A 314 -2.33 9.73 17.71
CA MET A 314 -2.95 10.72 16.83
C MET A 314 -1.90 11.39 15.92
N ILE A 315 -0.79 11.85 16.49
CA ILE A 315 0.33 12.44 15.72
C ILE A 315 0.83 11.47 14.65
N VAL A 316 1.08 10.21 15.02
CA VAL A 316 1.56 9.20 14.07
C VAL A 316 0.58 8.98 12.92
N MET A 317 -0.72 8.95 13.20
CA MET A 317 -1.74 8.73 12.17
C MET A 317 -1.99 9.97 11.30
N LEU A 318 -1.92 11.18 11.86
CA LEU A 318 -2.00 12.44 11.11
C LEU A 318 -0.78 12.60 10.18
N VAL A 319 0.42 12.34 10.69
CA VAL A 319 1.65 12.34 9.87
C VAL A 319 1.60 11.24 8.81
N GLY A 320 1.08 10.07 9.16
CA GLY A 320 0.85 8.98 8.21
C GLY A 320 -0.15 9.36 7.11
N GLY A 321 -1.23 10.06 7.46
CA GLY A 321 -2.19 10.63 6.51
C GLY A 321 -1.53 11.62 5.56
N LEU A 322 -0.86 12.66 6.08
CA LEU A 322 -0.11 13.63 5.26
C LEU A 322 0.91 12.96 4.35
N TRP A 323 1.58 11.91 4.83
CA TRP A 323 2.51 11.15 4.00
C TRP A 323 1.86 10.49 2.80
N HIS A 324 0.58 10.09 2.89
CA HIS A 324 -0.15 9.55 1.73
C HIS A 324 -0.43 10.64 0.69
N GLY A 325 -0.91 11.81 1.09
CA GLY A 325 -1.12 12.92 0.16
C GLY A 325 -1.26 14.28 0.85
N ALA A 326 -1.04 15.35 0.07
CA ALA A 326 -1.00 16.73 0.55
C ALA A 326 -2.36 17.42 0.42
N SER A 327 -3.38 16.90 1.10
CA SER A 327 -4.72 17.49 1.15
C SER A 327 -5.39 17.29 2.51
N TRP A 328 -6.44 18.06 2.79
CA TRP A 328 -7.23 17.91 4.03
C TRP A 328 -7.95 16.57 4.14
N THR A 329 -8.28 15.93 3.02
CA THR A 329 -8.94 14.62 3.02
C THR A 329 -8.03 13.54 3.62
N PHE A 330 -6.72 13.58 3.34
CA PHE A 330 -5.72 12.71 3.96
C PHE A 330 -5.46 13.02 5.44
N VAL A 331 -5.50 14.30 5.84
CA VAL A 331 -5.41 14.69 7.26
C VAL A 331 -6.61 14.10 8.03
N ILE A 332 -7.81 14.22 7.48
CA ILE A 332 -9.04 13.66 8.07
C ILE A 332 -8.94 12.13 8.14
N TRP A 333 -8.48 11.47 7.08
CA TRP A 333 -8.23 10.03 7.07
C TRP A 333 -7.30 9.60 8.23
N GLY A 334 -6.19 10.31 8.41
CA GLY A 334 -5.27 10.08 9.53
C GLY A 334 -5.95 10.31 10.89
N GLY A 335 -6.74 11.39 11.00
CA GLY A 335 -7.52 11.70 12.20
C GLY A 335 -8.56 10.62 12.55
N LEU A 336 -9.25 10.05 11.55
CA LEU A 336 -10.19 8.95 11.73
C LEU A 336 -9.47 7.71 12.28
N HIS A 337 -8.38 7.27 11.65
CA HIS A 337 -7.62 6.12 12.13
C HIS A 337 -6.99 6.33 13.51
N GLY A 338 -6.49 7.54 13.80
CA GLY A 338 -6.02 7.93 15.13
C GLY A 338 -7.13 7.83 16.19
N SER A 339 -8.33 8.34 15.87
CA SER A 339 -9.50 8.26 16.74
C SER A 339 -9.93 6.82 16.98
N TYR A 340 -9.97 5.99 15.92
CA TYR A 340 -10.31 4.57 16.04
C TYR A 340 -9.34 3.84 16.96
N LEU A 341 -8.03 4.09 16.85
CA LEU A 341 -7.02 3.50 17.71
C LEU A 341 -7.19 3.93 19.18
N MET A 342 -7.42 5.22 19.41
CA MET A 342 -7.68 5.75 20.76
C MET A 342 -8.93 5.10 21.38
N ILE A 343 -10.03 5.02 20.64
CA ILE A 343 -11.27 4.36 21.06
C ILE A 343 -11.02 2.89 21.35
N ASN A 344 -10.32 2.17 20.46
CA ASN A 344 -10.07 0.74 20.66
C ASN A 344 -9.17 0.46 21.88
N HIS A 345 -8.15 1.28 22.11
CA HIS A 345 -7.34 1.20 23.33
C HIS A 345 -8.13 1.58 24.58
N GLY A 346 -9.00 2.59 24.50
CA GLY A 346 -9.92 2.99 25.57
C GLY A 346 -10.86 1.85 25.96
N TRP A 347 -11.51 1.24 24.97
CA TRP A 347 -12.40 0.10 25.13
C TRP A 347 -11.69 -1.09 25.79
N ARG A 348 -10.52 -1.51 25.27
CA ARG A 348 -9.74 -2.62 25.83
C ARG A 348 -9.35 -2.38 27.29
N ALA A 349 -9.14 -1.14 27.71
CA ALA A 349 -8.78 -0.80 29.08
C ALA A 349 -9.95 -0.87 30.07
N ILE A 350 -11.20 -0.87 29.60
CA ILE A 350 -12.40 -0.91 30.46
C ILE A 350 -13.24 -2.18 30.26
N ALA A 351 -13.09 -2.88 29.14
CA ALA A 351 -13.96 -3.99 28.73
C ALA A 351 -14.00 -5.17 29.72
N ASP A 352 -12.97 -5.34 30.55
CA ASP A 352 -12.90 -6.42 31.55
C ASP A 352 -13.70 -6.12 32.84
N LYS A 353 -14.23 -4.89 32.99
CA LYS A 353 -15.10 -4.54 34.12
C LYS A 353 -16.37 -5.41 34.12
N PRO A 354 -16.81 -5.97 35.26
CA PRO A 354 -17.97 -6.85 35.33
C PRO A 354 -19.24 -6.27 34.68
N ALA A 355 -19.50 -4.97 34.88
CA ALA A 355 -20.64 -4.26 34.32
C ALA A 355 -20.66 -4.20 32.78
N LEU A 356 -19.50 -4.38 32.11
CA LEU A 356 -19.37 -4.30 30.65
C LEU A 356 -19.27 -5.67 29.98
N LYS A 357 -19.31 -6.78 30.73
CA LYS A 357 -19.20 -8.13 30.17
C LYS A 357 -20.24 -8.46 29.07
N PRO A 358 -21.54 -8.14 29.24
CA PRO A 358 -22.53 -8.39 28.18
C PRO A 358 -22.22 -7.60 26.91
N LEU A 359 -21.88 -6.31 27.06
CA LEU A 359 -21.49 -5.44 25.95
C LEU A 359 -20.20 -5.92 25.27
N LYS A 360 -19.23 -6.44 26.02
CA LYS A 360 -18.02 -7.08 25.50
C LYS A 360 -18.34 -8.31 24.66
N GLY A 361 -19.32 -9.12 25.06
CA GLY A 361 -19.80 -10.24 24.25
C GLY A 361 -20.38 -9.78 22.91
N LEU A 362 -21.30 -8.81 22.94
CA LEU A 362 -21.94 -8.26 21.74
C LEU A 362 -20.92 -7.61 20.79
N ILE A 363 -20.08 -6.71 21.30
CA ILE A 363 -19.01 -6.06 20.53
C ILE A 363 -18.01 -7.10 20.03
N GLY A 364 -17.73 -8.14 20.81
CA GLY A 364 -16.91 -9.27 20.40
C GLY A 364 -17.44 -9.93 19.13
N ASN A 365 -18.74 -10.20 19.05
CA ASN A 365 -19.39 -10.82 17.89
C ASN A 365 -19.43 -9.90 16.67
N LEU A 366 -19.65 -8.58 16.89
CA LEU A 366 -19.73 -7.58 15.82
C LEU A 366 -18.39 -6.91 15.48
N SER A 367 -17.30 -7.34 16.11
CA SER A 367 -15.99 -6.67 16.01
C SER A 367 -15.44 -6.61 14.59
N LEU A 368 -15.63 -7.67 13.79
CA LEU A 368 -15.22 -7.70 12.39
C LEU A 368 -16.02 -6.70 11.54
N PRO A 369 -17.37 -6.74 11.49
CA PRO A 369 -18.12 -5.76 10.69
C PRO A 369 -17.91 -4.32 11.19
N ILE A 370 -17.83 -4.08 12.50
CA ILE A 370 -17.50 -2.74 13.04
C ILE A 370 -16.16 -2.24 12.50
N THR A 371 -15.12 -3.08 12.57
CA THR A 371 -13.78 -2.71 12.08
C THR A 371 -13.80 -2.48 10.57
N PHE A 372 -14.42 -3.38 9.81
CA PHE A 372 -14.50 -3.28 8.36
C PHE A 372 -15.23 -2.01 7.91
N PHE A 373 -16.42 -1.72 8.45
CA PHE A 373 -17.16 -0.52 8.08
C PHE A 373 -16.48 0.77 8.54
N SER A 374 -15.80 0.78 9.69
CA SER A 374 -14.98 1.94 10.10
C SER A 374 -13.87 2.23 9.09
N VAL A 375 -13.25 1.18 8.55
CA VAL A 375 -12.23 1.27 7.50
C VAL A 375 -12.83 1.72 6.17
N VAL A 376 -14.01 1.23 5.78
CA VAL A 376 -14.74 1.70 4.56
C VAL A 376 -15.02 3.20 4.65
N ILE A 377 -15.50 3.68 5.79
CA ILE A 377 -15.73 5.12 6.02
C ILE A 377 -14.43 5.90 5.83
N ALA A 378 -13.33 5.46 6.44
CA ALA A 378 -12.03 6.11 6.21
C ALA A 378 -11.65 6.11 4.71
N TRP A 379 -11.88 5.02 3.98
CA TRP A 379 -11.54 4.98 2.55
C TRP A 379 -12.28 5.98 1.67
N VAL A 380 -13.48 6.42 2.04
CA VAL A 380 -14.22 7.46 1.29
C VAL A 380 -13.42 8.76 1.24
N VAL A 381 -12.95 9.27 2.39
CA VAL A 381 -12.12 10.47 2.42
C VAL A 381 -10.75 10.24 1.79
N PHE A 382 -10.21 9.02 1.83
CA PHE A 382 -8.94 8.72 1.15
C PHE A 382 -9.06 8.79 -0.38
N ARG A 383 -10.24 8.47 -0.95
CA ARG A 383 -10.48 8.52 -2.40
C ARG A 383 -10.94 9.88 -2.90
N ALA A 384 -11.69 10.61 -2.09
CA ALA A 384 -12.31 11.86 -2.49
C ALA A 384 -11.28 12.92 -2.86
N GLU A 385 -11.53 13.63 -3.97
CA GLU A 385 -10.65 14.69 -4.49
C GLU A 385 -10.70 15.96 -3.64
N SER A 386 -11.82 16.19 -2.95
CA SER A 386 -12.02 17.32 -2.05
C SER A 386 -12.82 16.93 -0.82
N PHE A 387 -12.80 17.80 0.19
CA PHE A 387 -13.62 17.63 1.38
C PHE A 387 -15.12 17.66 1.05
N ASP A 388 -15.55 18.55 0.16
CA ASP A 388 -16.94 18.67 -0.27
C ASP A 388 -17.41 17.41 -1.01
N ALA A 389 -16.57 16.86 -1.89
CA ALA A 389 -16.85 15.59 -2.56
C ALA A 389 -17.01 14.43 -1.55
N ALA A 390 -16.15 14.38 -0.52
CA ALA A 390 -16.26 13.37 0.54
C ALA A 390 -17.57 13.51 1.33
N MET A 391 -17.98 14.75 1.64
CA MET A 391 -19.22 15.02 2.36
C MET A 391 -20.46 14.70 1.52
N ALA A 392 -20.45 15.03 0.22
CA ALA A 392 -21.51 14.62 -0.71
C ALA A 392 -21.64 13.09 -0.77
N PHE A 393 -20.52 12.38 -0.77
CA PHE A 393 -20.49 10.92 -0.77
C PHE A 393 -21.06 10.33 0.54
N TYR A 394 -20.67 10.88 1.70
CA TYR A 394 -21.26 10.48 2.97
C TYR A 394 -22.76 10.76 3.03
N ASN A 395 -23.20 11.93 2.55
CA ASN A 395 -24.62 12.28 2.52
C ASN A 395 -25.42 11.26 1.68
N ALA A 396 -24.88 10.86 0.53
CA ALA A 396 -25.45 9.79 -0.27
C ALA A 396 -25.49 8.45 0.48
N MET A 397 -24.38 8.03 1.12
CA MET A 397 -24.30 6.78 1.89
C MET A 397 -25.26 6.73 3.08
N PHE A 398 -25.61 7.87 3.68
CA PHE A 398 -26.61 7.96 4.75
C PHE A 398 -28.04 8.17 4.23
N GLY A 399 -28.22 8.29 2.91
CA GLY A 399 -29.54 8.36 2.25
C GLY A 399 -30.11 9.77 2.16
N PHE A 400 -29.33 10.82 2.45
CA PHE A 400 -29.81 12.20 2.37
C PHE A 400 -30.05 12.68 0.93
N HIS A 401 -29.44 12.03 -0.06
CA HIS A 401 -29.73 12.25 -1.48
C HIS A 401 -30.77 11.26 -2.04
N GLY A 402 -31.49 10.54 -1.17
CA GLY A 402 -32.48 9.55 -1.56
C GLY A 402 -31.88 8.21 -2.02
N PHE A 403 -32.77 7.36 -2.51
CA PHE A 403 -32.45 5.99 -2.92
C PHE A 403 -32.65 5.86 -4.43
N SER A 404 -31.69 5.28 -5.16
CA SER A 404 -31.91 4.92 -6.56
C SER A 404 -31.87 3.41 -6.74
N ALA A 405 -32.83 2.88 -7.48
CA ALA A 405 -32.92 1.45 -7.75
C ALA A 405 -33.38 1.19 -9.18
N PRO A 406 -33.04 0.02 -9.76
CA PRO A 406 -33.60 -0.41 -11.03
C PRO A 406 -35.14 -0.45 -10.99
N GLU A 407 -35.77 -0.11 -12.11
CA GLU A 407 -37.24 -0.04 -12.25
C GLU A 407 -37.97 -1.32 -11.79
N GLU A 408 -37.31 -2.47 -11.96
CA GLU A 408 -37.79 -3.80 -11.55
C GLU A 408 -38.09 -3.92 -10.05
N PHE A 409 -37.47 -3.09 -9.20
CA PHE A 409 -37.69 -3.10 -7.75
C PHE A 409 -38.86 -2.23 -7.30
N ARG A 410 -39.46 -1.42 -8.19
CA ARG A 410 -40.59 -0.55 -7.84
C ARG A 410 -41.75 -1.30 -7.16
N PRO A 411 -42.23 -2.46 -7.66
CA PRO A 411 -43.33 -3.18 -7.02
C PRO A 411 -42.97 -3.66 -5.60
N LEU A 412 -41.70 -3.99 -5.34
CA LEU A 412 -41.24 -4.39 -4.01
C LEU A 412 -41.23 -3.21 -3.04
N VAL A 413 -40.78 -2.04 -3.47
CA VAL A 413 -40.76 -0.82 -2.63
C VAL A 413 -42.18 -0.40 -2.29
N GLU A 414 -43.10 -0.47 -3.26
CA GLU A 414 -44.53 -0.21 -3.03
C GLU A 414 -45.15 -1.22 -2.06
N ALA A 415 -44.84 -2.51 -2.21
CA ALA A 415 -45.32 -3.56 -1.30
C ALA A 415 -44.81 -3.38 0.15
N LEU A 416 -43.64 -2.78 0.34
CA LEU A 416 -43.08 -2.45 1.65
C LEU A 416 -43.66 -1.16 2.25
N GLY A 417 -44.58 -0.47 1.56
CA GLY A 417 -45.19 0.78 2.02
C GLY A 417 -44.23 1.96 2.08
N LEU A 418 -43.09 1.88 1.38
CA LEU A 418 -42.10 2.95 1.32
C LEU A 418 -42.55 4.02 0.33
N GLN A 419 -42.36 5.29 0.69
CA GLN A 419 -42.76 6.40 -0.18
C GLN A 419 -41.91 6.45 -1.45
N ASN A 420 -42.55 6.34 -2.61
CA ASN A 420 -41.92 6.50 -3.92
C ASN A 420 -41.24 7.88 -4.10
N SER A 421 -41.61 8.90 -3.31
CA SER A 421 -40.97 10.23 -3.36
C SER A 421 -39.51 10.25 -2.89
N VAL A 422 -39.06 9.22 -2.15
CA VAL A 422 -37.68 9.07 -1.69
C VAL A 422 -36.87 8.17 -2.62
N PHE A 423 -37.53 7.47 -3.55
CA PHE A 423 -36.92 6.52 -4.48
C PHE A 423 -36.95 7.06 -5.92
N LEU A 424 -35.77 7.16 -6.53
CA LEU A 424 -35.62 7.43 -7.96
C LEU A 424 -35.41 6.09 -8.70
N PHE A 425 -36.45 5.66 -9.41
CA PHE A 425 -36.39 4.48 -10.26
C PHE A 425 -36.12 4.86 -11.70
N ALA A 426 -35.14 4.21 -12.32
CA ALA A 426 -34.84 4.37 -13.74
C ALA A 426 -34.08 3.15 -14.29
N GLU A 427 -34.27 2.85 -15.58
CA GLU A 427 -33.60 1.72 -16.26
C GLU A 427 -32.08 1.90 -16.35
N ASN A 428 -31.58 3.13 -16.45
CA ASN A 428 -30.15 3.43 -16.51
C ASN A 428 -29.39 3.02 -15.24
N TYR A 429 -30.07 2.88 -14.08
CA TYR A 429 -29.46 2.36 -12.86
C TYR A 429 -29.26 0.85 -12.87
N ARG A 430 -29.86 0.11 -13.81
CA ARG A 430 -29.81 -1.35 -13.86
C ARG A 430 -28.38 -1.89 -13.97
N THR A 431 -27.64 -1.42 -14.98
CA THR A 431 -26.27 -1.89 -15.24
C THR A 431 -25.35 -1.56 -14.08
N ASP A 432 -25.35 -0.32 -13.61
CA ASP A 432 -24.50 0.13 -12.51
C ASP A 432 -24.80 -0.61 -11.21
N PHE A 433 -26.08 -0.85 -10.91
CA PHE A 433 -26.50 -1.56 -9.72
C PHE A 433 -26.03 -3.01 -9.72
N TYR A 434 -26.29 -3.76 -10.80
CA TYR A 434 -25.90 -5.17 -10.88
C TYR A 434 -24.38 -5.35 -11.01
N MET A 435 -23.69 -4.49 -11.77
CA MET A 435 -22.23 -4.51 -11.87
C MET A 435 -21.59 -4.21 -10.51
N GLY A 436 -22.05 -3.19 -9.81
CA GLY A 436 -21.60 -2.87 -8.46
C GLY A 436 -21.77 -4.04 -7.51
N LEU A 437 -22.94 -4.70 -7.53
CA LEU A 437 -23.22 -5.87 -6.72
C LEU A 437 -22.29 -7.04 -7.05
N ILE A 438 -22.16 -7.41 -8.33
CA ILE A 438 -21.35 -8.55 -8.78
C ILE A 438 -19.88 -8.35 -8.39
N TRP A 439 -19.32 -7.18 -8.70
CA TRP A 439 -17.92 -6.90 -8.41
C TRP A 439 -17.64 -6.82 -6.90
N THR A 440 -18.48 -6.13 -6.13
CA THR A 440 -18.28 -6.00 -4.69
C THR A 440 -18.46 -7.33 -3.96
N LEU A 441 -19.49 -8.12 -4.30
CA LEU A 441 -19.71 -9.44 -3.69
C LEU A 441 -18.62 -10.43 -4.09
N GLY A 442 -18.19 -10.44 -5.36
CA GLY A 442 -17.09 -11.29 -5.82
C GLY A 442 -15.77 -10.96 -5.11
N ALA A 443 -15.43 -9.67 -5.03
CA ALA A 443 -14.24 -9.21 -4.32
C ALA A 443 -14.30 -9.47 -2.81
N ALA A 444 -15.46 -9.27 -2.18
CA ALA A 444 -15.69 -9.63 -0.79
C ALA A 444 -15.51 -11.13 -0.56
N ALA A 445 -16.07 -11.97 -1.44
CA ALA A 445 -15.95 -13.42 -1.32
C ALA A 445 -14.47 -13.86 -1.31
N ILE A 446 -13.65 -13.27 -2.19
CA ILE A 446 -12.21 -13.51 -2.23
C ILE A 446 -11.53 -12.97 -0.96
N ALA A 447 -11.75 -11.70 -0.61
CA ALA A 447 -11.07 -11.05 0.51
C ALA A 447 -11.33 -11.73 1.87
N PHE A 448 -12.56 -12.21 2.10
CA PHE A 448 -12.95 -12.80 3.38
C PHE A 448 -12.79 -14.32 3.45
N PHE A 449 -13.03 -15.05 2.35
CA PHE A 449 -13.08 -16.53 2.40
C PHE A 449 -11.93 -17.22 1.69
N ALA A 450 -11.32 -16.60 0.68
CA ALA A 450 -10.16 -17.18 0.02
C ALA A 450 -8.92 -17.14 0.94
N PRO A 451 -8.02 -18.12 0.80
CA PRO A 451 -6.72 -18.10 1.47
C PRO A 451 -5.85 -16.98 0.90
N SER A 452 -5.08 -16.32 1.77
CA SER A 452 -4.07 -15.35 1.35
C SER A 452 -2.88 -16.03 0.63
N THR A 453 -2.10 -15.27 -0.13
CA THR A 453 -0.87 -15.78 -0.78
C THR A 453 0.11 -16.37 0.25
N LEU A 454 0.20 -15.76 1.44
CA LEU A 454 1.00 -16.27 2.55
C LEU A 454 0.50 -17.64 3.05
N GLU A 455 -0.82 -17.84 3.11
CA GLU A 455 -1.42 -19.14 3.45
C GLU A 455 -1.18 -20.18 2.36
N LEU A 456 -1.36 -19.81 1.09
CA LEU A 456 -1.20 -20.69 -0.07
C LEU A 456 0.24 -21.21 -0.23
N LEU A 457 1.21 -20.38 0.15
CA LEU A 457 2.64 -20.64 0.00
C LEU A 457 3.35 -20.90 1.33
N ARG A 458 2.63 -21.23 2.40
CA ARG A 458 3.20 -21.42 3.74
C ARG A 458 4.41 -22.35 3.78
N SER A 459 4.41 -23.44 3.01
CA SER A 459 5.54 -24.40 2.94
C SER A 459 6.82 -23.80 2.38
N GLU A 460 6.72 -22.72 1.60
CA GLU A 460 7.82 -22.08 0.90
C GLU A 460 8.43 -20.91 1.69
N ARG A 461 7.75 -20.48 2.76
CA ARG A 461 8.10 -19.29 3.57
C ARG A 461 8.37 -18.07 2.68
N PRO A 462 7.32 -17.50 2.04
CA PRO A 462 7.44 -16.60 0.90
C PRO A 462 7.94 -15.18 1.24
N THR A 463 8.25 -14.85 2.49
CA THR A 463 8.76 -13.51 2.85
C THR A 463 9.89 -13.60 3.86
N ALA A 464 10.66 -12.52 4.00
CA ALA A 464 11.78 -12.47 4.94
C ALA A 464 11.32 -12.54 6.41
N ASP A 465 10.14 -11.98 6.70
CA ASP A 465 9.52 -11.91 8.03
C ASP A 465 8.48 -13.00 8.26
N PHE A 466 8.48 -14.05 7.45
CA PHE A 466 7.42 -15.07 7.49
C PHE A 466 7.28 -15.73 8.86
N ASP A 467 8.39 -16.03 9.53
CA ASP A 467 8.39 -16.68 10.84
C ASP A 467 7.74 -15.80 11.93
N GLU A 468 7.75 -14.46 11.79
CA GLU A 468 7.04 -13.55 12.69
C GLU A 468 5.53 -13.50 12.39
N ILE A 469 5.16 -13.71 11.12
CA ILE A 469 3.78 -13.61 10.63
C ILE A 469 3.03 -14.93 10.82
N GLU A 470 3.70 -16.06 10.64
CA GLU A 470 3.11 -17.41 10.66
C GLU A 470 2.19 -17.68 11.86
N PRO A 471 2.51 -17.28 13.11
CA PRO A 471 1.64 -17.49 14.26
C PRO A 471 0.28 -16.79 14.16
N SER A 472 0.17 -15.75 13.34
CA SER A 472 -1.06 -14.99 13.12
C SER A 472 -1.94 -15.53 12.00
N LEU A 473 -1.43 -16.51 11.24
CA LEU A 473 -2.15 -17.12 10.13
C LEU A 473 -3.09 -18.24 10.62
N PRO A 474 -4.21 -18.52 9.92
CA PRO A 474 -5.08 -19.64 10.24
C PRO A 474 -4.33 -20.99 10.23
N ALA A 475 -4.80 -21.97 11.00
CA ALA A 475 -4.23 -23.33 10.94
C ALA A 475 -4.25 -23.88 9.49
N PRO A 476 -3.23 -24.65 9.08
CA PRO A 476 -3.17 -25.17 7.71
C PRO A 476 -4.41 -26.03 7.44
N ARG A 477 -5.18 -25.69 6.41
CA ARG A 477 -6.33 -26.50 5.99
C ARG A 477 -5.80 -27.79 5.37
N ARG A 478 -6.16 -28.96 5.93
CA ARG A 478 -5.73 -30.30 5.44
C ARG A 478 -6.01 -30.55 3.95
N TYR A 479 -6.95 -29.83 3.34
CA TYR A 479 -7.43 -30.03 1.98
C TYR A 479 -6.96 -29.00 0.96
N LEU A 480 -6.20 -27.98 1.37
CA LEU A 480 -5.53 -27.09 0.41
C LEU A 480 -4.13 -27.67 0.19
N PRO A 481 -3.90 -28.47 -0.88
CA PRO A 481 -2.54 -28.81 -1.24
C PRO A 481 -1.78 -27.48 -1.43
N SER A 482 -0.57 -27.36 -0.90
CA SER A 482 0.20 -26.14 -1.11
C SER A 482 0.26 -25.89 -2.61
N LEU A 483 -0.16 -24.69 -3.00
CA LEU A 483 -0.32 -24.32 -4.41
C LEU A 483 1.02 -24.35 -5.14
N VAL A 484 2.14 -24.58 -4.43
CA VAL A 484 3.49 -24.72 -4.98
C VAL A 484 4.22 -25.91 -4.33
N SER A 485 3.54 -27.05 -4.14
CA SER A 485 4.24 -28.33 -3.87
C SER A 485 5.11 -28.81 -5.04
N MET A 486 5.41 -27.97 -6.04
CA MET A 486 6.12 -28.31 -7.28
C MET A 486 5.56 -29.56 -7.96
N ARG A 487 4.26 -29.81 -7.82
CA ARG A 487 3.55 -30.83 -8.59
C ARG A 487 3.11 -30.21 -9.93
N ALA A 488 3.18 -30.95 -11.03
CA ALA A 488 2.92 -30.43 -12.38
C ALA A 488 1.64 -29.57 -12.51
N TRP A 489 0.57 -29.91 -11.78
CA TRP A 489 -0.69 -29.15 -11.79
C TRP A 489 -0.55 -27.71 -11.26
N SER A 490 0.33 -27.47 -10.28
CA SER A 490 0.57 -26.13 -9.72
C SER A 490 1.22 -25.19 -10.72
N SER A 491 2.22 -25.69 -11.46
CA SER A 491 2.88 -24.95 -12.53
C SER A 491 1.94 -24.63 -13.67
N VAL A 492 1.04 -25.56 -14.03
CA VAL A 492 -0.02 -25.32 -15.02
C VAL A 492 -0.97 -24.23 -14.53
N ALA A 493 -1.41 -24.27 -13.27
CA ALA A 493 -2.30 -23.25 -12.71
C ALA A 493 -1.67 -21.86 -12.74
N VAL A 494 -0.39 -21.73 -12.36
CA VAL A 494 0.37 -20.46 -12.47
C VAL A 494 0.47 -19.99 -13.92
N GLY A 495 0.76 -20.90 -14.86
CA GLY A 495 0.82 -20.57 -16.29
C GLY A 495 -0.51 -20.09 -16.86
N VAL A 496 -1.62 -20.75 -16.50
CA VAL A 496 -2.98 -20.33 -16.88
C VAL A 496 -3.31 -18.96 -16.28
N LEU A 497 -2.97 -18.74 -15.01
CA LEU A 497 -3.20 -17.45 -14.35
C LEU A 497 -2.44 -16.31 -15.03
N LEU A 498 -1.18 -16.53 -15.39
CA LEU A 498 -0.37 -15.57 -16.15
C LEU A 498 -0.98 -15.30 -17.52
N TYR A 499 -1.38 -16.34 -18.25
CA TYR A 499 -1.99 -16.19 -19.57
C TYR A 499 -3.27 -15.33 -19.51
N ILE A 500 -4.16 -15.61 -18.56
CA ILE A 500 -5.39 -14.83 -18.37
C ILE A 500 -5.06 -13.38 -17.99
N SER A 501 -4.10 -13.17 -17.09
CA SER A 501 -3.68 -11.82 -16.68
C SER A 501 -3.09 -11.02 -17.85
N LEU A 502 -2.27 -11.64 -18.70
CA LEU A 502 -1.73 -11.04 -19.92
C LEU A 502 -2.83 -10.69 -20.93
N ARG A 503 -3.86 -11.54 -21.06
CA ARG A 503 -5.02 -11.24 -21.89
C ARG A 503 -5.81 -10.05 -21.35
N ALA A 504 -5.96 -9.96 -20.02
CA ALA A 504 -6.62 -8.83 -19.37
C ALA A 504 -5.86 -7.51 -19.59
N ILE A 505 -4.52 -7.52 -19.46
CA ILE A 505 -3.68 -6.34 -19.73
C ILE A 505 -3.89 -5.82 -21.15
N ASN A 506 -3.86 -6.70 -22.15
CA ASN A 506 -3.99 -6.30 -23.55
C ASN A 506 -5.43 -5.92 -23.96
N ALA A 507 -6.43 -6.23 -23.12
CA ALA A 507 -7.82 -5.86 -23.34
C ALA A 507 -8.21 -4.55 -22.62
N ALA A 508 -7.45 -4.14 -21.61
CA ALA A 508 -7.66 -2.86 -20.93
C ALA A 508 -7.12 -1.71 -21.78
N ALA A 509 -7.92 -0.65 -21.96
CA ALA A 509 -7.52 0.52 -22.73
C ALA A 509 -6.36 1.28 -22.07
N GLU A 510 -6.36 1.37 -20.73
CA GLU A 510 -5.31 2.00 -19.92
C GLU A 510 -5.25 1.30 -18.54
N THR A 511 -4.06 1.04 -18.02
CA THR A 511 -3.88 0.53 -16.64
C THR A 511 -3.18 1.57 -15.80
N GLU A 512 -3.89 2.12 -14.82
CA GLU A 512 -3.31 3.03 -13.83
C GLU A 512 -3.04 2.32 -12.51
N PHE A 513 -1.95 2.70 -11.83
CA PHE A 513 -1.71 2.24 -10.47
C PHE A 513 -2.20 3.30 -9.49
N LEU A 514 -3.17 2.94 -8.64
CA LEU A 514 -3.91 3.89 -7.79
C LEU A 514 -2.97 4.72 -6.91
N TYR A 515 -1.88 4.13 -6.42
CA TYR A 515 -0.94 4.81 -5.54
C TYR A 515 -0.16 5.96 -6.22
N PHE A 516 -0.17 6.05 -7.55
CA PHE A 516 0.50 7.15 -8.28
C PHE A 516 -0.38 8.38 -8.42
N GLN A 517 -1.64 8.30 -7.99
CA GLN A 517 -2.61 9.40 -8.04
C GLN A 517 -2.64 10.25 -6.76
N PHE A 518 -1.83 9.90 -5.73
CA PHE A 518 -1.86 10.53 -4.39
C PHE A 518 -0.59 11.29 -4.03
#